data_AF-N9EQ10-F1
#
_entry.id   AF-N9EQ10-F1
#
_cell.length_a   1.000
_cell.length_b   1.000
_cell.length_c   1.000
_cell.angle_alpha   90.00
_cell.angle_beta   90.00
_cell.angle_gamma   90.00
#
_symmetry.space_group_name_H-M   'P 1'
#
loop_
_entity.id
_entity.type
_entity.pdbx_description
1 polymer ?
#
loop_
_entity_poly.entity_id
_entity_poly.type
_entity_poly.pdbx_seq_one_letter_code
_entity_poly.pdbx_strand_id
1 'polypeptide(L)'
;MVNTMNYKLSPVLLLPLLMIACTKQPQTESKAPVETQVTQQHATKKQPTTMIFLEVSPETKPCEGVAPQTCLLVRKLTINSTGEKTYLEKQPSYFYDSIDGFTHNPKLTQIIKVKRTEILHPAADQSQYQYTFDSIIETTTQP
;
A
#
# COMPACT_ATOMS: atom_id res chain seq x y z
N MET A 1 47.04 -1.87 -26.89
CA MET A 1 46.36 -1.68 -28.18
C MET A 1 45.35 -0.56 -28.00
N VAL A 2 45.72 0.65 -28.43
CA VAL A 2 44.86 1.84 -28.42
C VAL A 2 44.00 1.76 -29.66
N ASN A 3 42.68 1.72 -29.52
CA ASN A 3 41.77 1.76 -30.67
C ASN A 3 41.12 3.15 -30.75
N THR A 4 41.39 3.79 -31.88
CA THR A 4 41.17 5.20 -32.17
C THR A 4 39.90 5.36 -33.01
N MET A 5 39.02 6.28 -32.59
CA MET A 5 38.05 7.11 -33.35
C MET A 5 37.21 6.50 -34.51
N ASN A 6 35.92 6.89 -34.62
CA ASN A 6 35.47 7.94 -35.56
C ASN A 6 33.91 7.98 -35.74
N TYR A 7 33.32 9.10 -35.30
CA TYR A 7 32.22 9.94 -35.79
C TYR A 7 31.09 9.40 -36.70
N LYS A 8 29.84 9.75 -36.34
CA LYS A 8 28.89 10.37 -37.27
C LYS A 8 28.14 11.55 -36.64
N LEU A 9 28.46 12.72 -37.17
CA LEU A 9 27.84 14.02 -37.00
C LEU A 9 26.67 14.11 -38.01
N SER A 10 25.46 14.46 -37.57
CA SER A 10 24.30 14.65 -38.47
C SER A 10 23.75 16.08 -38.33
N PRO A 11 23.42 16.78 -39.43
CA PRO A 11 23.14 18.21 -39.42
C PRO A 11 21.65 18.57 -39.28
N VAL A 12 21.40 19.57 -38.45
CA VAL A 12 20.48 20.73 -38.56
C VAL A 12 19.31 20.64 -39.57
N LEU A 13 18.08 20.83 -39.07
CA LEU A 13 17.04 21.58 -39.79
C LEU A 13 16.30 22.52 -38.82
N LEU A 14 16.26 23.80 -39.18
CA LEU A 14 15.86 24.96 -38.38
C LEU A 14 14.48 25.47 -38.88
N LEU A 15 13.52 25.66 -37.95
CA LEU A 15 12.38 26.62 -37.86
C LEU A 15 11.38 26.83 -39.06
N PRO A 16 10.09 27.21 -38.82
CA PRO A 16 9.73 28.46 -38.13
C PRO A 16 8.52 28.45 -37.17
N LEU A 17 8.55 29.47 -36.29
CA LEU A 17 7.45 30.06 -35.53
C LEU A 17 6.24 30.42 -36.41
N LEU A 18 5.03 30.24 -35.88
CA LEU A 18 3.87 31.07 -36.23
C LEU A 18 3.07 31.42 -34.97
N MET A 19 3.18 32.70 -34.60
CA MET A 19 2.39 33.39 -33.59
C MET A 19 1.01 33.69 -34.18
N ILE A 20 -0.06 33.28 -33.50
CA ILE A 20 -1.38 33.92 -33.67
C ILE A 20 -1.87 34.31 -32.28
N ALA A 21 -1.62 35.58 -31.97
CA ALA A 21 -2.31 36.32 -30.93
C ALA A 21 -3.73 36.64 -31.40
N CYS A 22 -4.75 36.36 -30.59
CA CYS A 22 -6.03 37.02 -30.70
C CYS A 22 -6.32 37.69 -29.35
N THR A 23 -6.02 38.98 -29.27
CA THR A 23 -6.42 39.87 -28.18
C THR A 23 -7.77 40.50 -28.51
N LYS A 24 -8.75 40.35 -27.61
CA LYS A 24 -9.72 41.41 -27.23
C LYS A 24 -10.57 41.00 -26.02
N GLN A 25 -10.23 41.59 -24.86
CA GLN A 25 -11.06 41.91 -23.69
C GLN A 25 -12.19 42.91 -24.06
N PRO A 26 -12.98 43.50 -23.12
CA PRO A 26 -13.76 42.97 -21.97
C PRO A 26 -15.19 43.58 -21.91
N GLN A 27 -16.11 43.02 -21.13
CA GLN A 27 -17.24 43.78 -20.55
C GLN A 27 -17.53 43.30 -19.13
N THR A 28 -17.56 44.26 -18.21
CA THR A 28 -17.73 44.15 -16.77
C THR A 28 -19.21 44.29 -16.39
N GLU A 29 -19.57 43.70 -15.24
CA GLU A 29 -20.44 44.30 -14.20
C GLU A 29 -21.88 43.77 -13.97
N SER A 30 -21.97 42.95 -12.91
CA SER A 30 -22.91 43.00 -11.77
C SER A 30 -24.36 42.50 -11.92
N LYS A 31 -24.63 41.36 -11.27
CA LYS A 31 -25.57 41.29 -10.14
C LYS A 31 -25.33 40.02 -9.30
N ALA A 32 -25.02 40.19 -8.01
CA ALA A 32 -25.14 39.16 -6.97
C ALA A 32 -26.64 38.97 -6.58
N PRO A 33 -27.06 38.04 -5.68
CA PRO A 33 -26.36 36.89 -5.06
C PRO A 33 -27.19 35.58 -5.09
N VAL A 34 -26.56 34.39 -5.24
CA VAL A 34 -27.06 33.17 -4.59
C VAL A 34 -25.86 32.37 -4.08
N GLU A 35 -25.69 32.46 -2.77
CA GLU A 35 -24.99 31.55 -1.87
C GLU A 35 -25.13 30.08 -2.33
N THR A 36 -24.04 29.38 -2.60
CA THR A 36 -23.55 28.38 -1.64
C THR A 36 -22.09 28.10 -1.94
N GLN A 37 -21.24 28.53 -1.03
CA GLN A 37 -19.88 28.08 -0.90
C GLN A 37 -19.91 26.61 -0.45
N VAL A 38 -19.42 25.68 -1.27
CA VAL A 38 -18.87 24.42 -0.74
C VAL A 38 -17.38 24.42 -1.05
N THR A 39 -16.65 25.14 -0.22
CA THR A 39 -15.22 24.95 -0.03
C THR A 39 -15.03 23.52 0.47
N GLN A 40 -14.74 22.57 -0.43
CA GLN A 40 -14.32 21.22 -0.04
C GLN A 40 -12.90 21.33 0.54
N GLN A 41 -12.84 21.68 1.81
CA GLN A 41 -11.69 21.42 2.67
C GLN A 41 -11.60 19.90 2.81
N HIS A 42 -10.71 19.26 2.05
CA HIS A 42 -10.37 17.85 2.24
C HIS A 42 -9.59 17.72 3.55
N ALA A 43 -10.31 17.69 4.67
CA ALA A 43 -9.75 17.25 5.93
C ALA A 43 -9.39 15.77 5.76
N THR A 44 -8.09 15.45 5.79
CA THR A 44 -7.61 14.07 5.78
C THR A 44 -8.13 13.36 7.04
N LYS A 45 -9.26 12.66 6.93
CA LYS A 45 -9.77 11.82 8.02
C LYS A 45 -8.77 10.69 8.25
N LYS A 46 -7.98 10.78 9.33
CA LYS A 46 -7.03 9.72 9.71
C LYS A 46 -7.81 8.44 10.03
N GLN A 47 -7.56 7.38 9.27
CA GLN A 47 -8.21 6.08 9.47
C GLN A 47 -7.73 5.43 10.78
N PRO A 48 -8.63 4.77 11.54
CA PRO A 48 -8.25 3.98 12.71
C PRO A 48 -7.16 2.98 12.37
N THR A 49 -6.15 2.89 13.23
CA THR A 49 -4.98 2.05 13.01
C THR A 49 -4.59 1.38 14.31
N THR A 50 -4.37 0.08 14.27
CA THR A 50 -3.94 -0.75 15.40
C THR A 50 -2.71 -1.57 15.03
N MET A 51 -1.75 -1.68 15.94
CA MET A 51 -0.66 -2.66 15.80
C MET A 51 -1.15 -4.03 16.27
N ILE A 52 -0.91 -5.06 15.46
CA ILE A 52 -1.20 -6.45 15.79
C ILE A 52 0.06 -7.31 15.60
N PHE A 53 0.08 -8.47 16.23
CA PHE A 53 1.16 -9.45 16.07
C PHE A 53 0.60 -10.74 15.48
N LEU A 54 1.30 -11.26 14.49
CA LEU A 54 0.99 -12.51 13.82
C LEU A 54 2.23 -13.39 13.86
N GLU A 55 2.10 -14.62 14.37
CA GLU A 55 3.05 -15.68 14.07
C GLU A 55 2.67 -16.29 12.73
N VAL A 56 3.56 -16.16 11.75
CA VAL A 56 3.40 -16.69 10.39
C VAL A 56 4.13 -18.02 10.30
N SER A 57 3.41 -19.06 9.88
CA SER A 57 3.95 -20.39 9.63
C SER A 57 4.83 -20.42 8.36
N PRO A 58 5.86 -21.27 8.30
CA PRO A 58 6.57 -21.57 7.06
C PRO A 58 5.66 -22.26 6.03
N GLU A 59 4.52 -22.83 6.46
CA GLU A 59 3.55 -23.41 5.54
C GLU A 59 2.49 -22.39 5.08
N THR A 60 2.15 -22.49 3.80
CA THR A 60 0.96 -21.90 3.21
C THR A 60 0.01 -23.00 2.74
N LYS A 61 -1.27 -22.70 2.58
CA LYS A 61 -2.26 -23.68 2.10
C LYS A 61 -3.16 -23.08 1.02
N PRO A 62 -3.66 -23.91 0.09
CA PRO A 62 -4.76 -23.51 -0.77
C PRO A 62 -5.97 -23.10 0.08
N CYS A 63 -6.59 -21.99 -0.28
CA CYS A 63 -7.78 -21.45 0.34
C CYS A 63 -8.63 -20.75 -0.73
N GLU A 64 -9.90 -20.49 -0.43
CA GLU A 64 -10.80 -19.81 -1.36
C GLU A 64 -11.38 -18.58 -0.66
N GLY A 65 -11.12 -17.40 -1.25
CA GLY A 65 -11.77 -16.15 -0.87
C GLY A 65 -12.75 -15.75 -1.97
N VAL A 66 -12.53 -14.59 -2.60
CA VAL A 66 -13.23 -14.20 -3.84
C VAL A 66 -12.87 -15.13 -5.01
N ALA A 67 -11.64 -15.67 -4.99
CA ALA A 67 -11.14 -16.66 -5.93
C ALA A 67 -10.21 -17.65 -5.20
N PRO A 68 -9.91 -18.81 -5.80
CA PRO A 68 -8.87 -19.71 -5.30
C PRO A 68 -7.51 -19.01 -5.21
N GLN A 69 -6.86 -19.14 -4.05
CA GLN A 69 -5.57 -18.53 -3.76
C GLN A 69 -4.75 -19.38 -2.79
N THR A 70 -3.53 -18.93 -2.46
CA THR A 70 -2.67 -19.54 -1.44
C THR A 70 -2.59 -18.61 -0.24
N CYS A 71 -3.09 -19.05 0.92
CA CYS A 71 -3.13 -18.26 2.15
C CYS A 71 -1.94 -18.59 3.05
N LEU A 72 -1.51 -17.58 3.83
CA LEU A 72 -0.64 -17.82 4.97
C LEU A 72 -1.43 -18.56 6.06
N LEU A 73 -0.72 -19.36 6.86
CA LEU A 73 -1.23 -19.85 8.14
C LEU A 73 -0.66 -18.98 9.25
N VAL A 74 -1.54 -18.39 10.06
CA VAL A 74 -1.15 -17.46 11.13
C VAL A 74 -1.76 -17.82 12.48
N ARG A 75 -1.06 -17.46 13.56
CA ARG A 75 -1.65 -17.37 14.91
C ARG A 75 -1.55 -15.94 15.41
N LYS A 76 -2.65 -15.40 15.93
CA LYS A 76 -2.65 -14.09 16.58
C LYS A 76 -2.12 -14.23 18.00
N LEU A 77 -1.32 -13.24 18.41
CA LEU A 77 -0.79 -13.17 19.76
C LEU A 77 -0.75 -11.71 20.24
N THR A 78 -0.67 -11.55 21.55
CA THR A 78 -0.25 -10.30 22.18
C THR A 78 1.14 -10.49 22.78
N ILE A 79 1.87 -9.39 22.88
CA ILE A 79 3.17 -9.32 23.54
C ILE A 79 3.06 -8.23 24.61
N ASN A 80 3.26 -8.58 25.88
CA ASN A 80 3.20 -7.62 26.97
C ASN A 80 4.52 -6.81 27.09
N SER A 81 4.60 -5.91 28.06
CA SER A 81 5.78 -5.06 28.27
C SER A 81 7.05 -5.82 28.69
N THR A 82 6.93 -7.06 29.17
CA THR A 82 8.08 -7.92 29.52
C THR A 82 8.49 -8.85 28.37
N GLY A 83 7.79 -8.80 27.23
CA GLY A 83 8.04 -9.65 26.07
C GLY A 83 7.33 -11.02 26.13
N GLU A 84 6.49 -11.26 27.12
CA GLU A 84 5.69 -12.49 27.23
C GLU A 84 4.64 -12.55 26.11
N LYS A 85 4.59 -13.69 25.42
CA LYS A 85 3.70 -13.94 24.30
C LYS A 85 2.48 -14.73 24.75
N THR A 86 1.29 -14.21 24.47
CA THR A 86 0.03 -14.92 24.72
C THR A 86 -0.71 -15.12 23.42
N TYR A 87 -0.84 -16.38 23.00
CA TYR A 87 -1.61 -16.76 21.82
C TYR A 87 -3.11 -16.60 22.08
N LEU A 88 -3.79 -15.88 21.18
CA LEU A 88 -5.23 -15.65 21.26
C LEU A 88 -6.03 -16.85 20.73
N GLU A 89 -5.40 -17.68 19.90
CA GLU A 89 -5.98 -18.84 19.25
C GLU A 89 -5.06 -20.05 19.47
N LYS A 90 -5.63 -21.24 19.76
CA LYS A 90 -4.83 -22.45 19.99
C LYS A 90 -4.20 -22.99 18.70
N GLN A 91 -4.95 -22.92 17.61
CA GLN A 91 -4.58 -23.48 16.31
C GLN A 91 -4.36 -22.35 15.29
N PRO A 92 -3.49 -22.55 14.28
CA PRO A 92 -3.33 -21.61 13.19
C PRO A 92 -4.59 -21.49 12.34
N SER A 93 -4.84 -20.29 11.84
CA SER A 93 -5.96 -19.95 10.94
C SER A 93 -5.44 -19.38 9.62
N TYR A 94 -6.26 -19.46 8.57
CA TYR A 94 -5.94 -18.86 7.27
C TYR A 94 -5.92 -17.33 7.37
N PHE A 95 -4.89 -16.73 6.80
CA PHE A 95 -4.84 -15.29 6.54
C PHE A 95 -5.11 -15.06 5.05
N TYR A 96 -6.30 -14.56 4.74
CA TYR A 96 -6.82 -14.41 3.38
C TYR A 96 -6.36 -13.13 2.67
N ASP A 97 -5.79 -12.18 3.43
CA ASP A 97 -5.34 -10.88 2.93
C ASP A 97 -3.84 -10.89 2.61
N SER A 98 -3.39 -9.89 1.87
CA SER A 98 -1.96 -9.60 1.70
C SER A 98 -1.46 -8.66 2.79
N ILE A 99 -0.20 -8.83 3.20
CA ILE A 99 0.51 -7.89 4.09
C ILE A 99 1.50 -7.11 3.23
N ASP A 100 1.21 -5.83 3.00
CA ASP A 100 2.07 -4.96 2.19
C ASP A 100 3.46 -4.85 2.81
N GLY A 101 4.51 -5.08 2.01
CA GLY A 101 5.91 -5.08 2.46
C GLY A 101 6.39 -6.36 3.16
N PHE A 102 5.55 -7.38 3.35
CA PHE A 102 5.98 -8.68 3.90
C PHE A 102 6.13 -9.72 2.80
N THR A 103 7.26 -10.43 2.78
CA THR A 103 7.50 -11.58 1.90
C THR A 103 7.62 -12.84 2.75
N HIS A 104 6.77 -13.83 2.48
CA HIS A 104 6.79 -15.12 3.18
C HIS A 104 8.09 -15.89 2.89
N ASN A 105 8.59 -16.59 3.91
CA ASN A 105 9.72 -17.49 3.77
C ASN A 105 9.32 -18.92 4.20
N PRO A 106 9.35 -19.90 3.28
CA PRO A 106 8.92 -21.27 3.58
C PRO A 106 9.86 -22.06 4.50
N LYS A 107 10.94 -21.44 5.00
CA LYS A 107 11.91 -22.07 5.92
C LYS A 107 11.85 -21.51 7.33
N LEU A 108 11.04 -20.47 7.55
CA LEU A 108 11.04 -19.71 8.79
C LEU A 108 9.63 -19.62 9.36
N THR A 109 9.53 -19.83 10.67
CA THR A 109 8.41 -19.30 11.46
C THR A 109 8.79 -17.89 11.90
N GLN A 110 7.93 -16.91 11.63
CA GLN A 110 8.22 -15.51 11.97
C GLN A 110 7.09 -14.90 12.77
N ILE A 111 7.41 -14.27 13.91
CA ILE A 111 6.47 -13.37 14.59
C ILE A 111 6.69 -11.99 13.99
N ILE A 112 5.68 -11.46 13.32
CA ILE A 112 5.72 -10.13 12.71
C ILE A 112 4.75 -9.19 13.41
N LYS A 113 5.14 -7.91 13.42
CA LYS A 113 4.28 -6.81 13.79
C LYS A 113 3.70 -6.18 12.53
N VAL A 114 2.39 -5.95 12.55
CA VAL A 114 1.64 -5.47 11.39
C VAL A 114 0.80 -4.29 11.82
N LYS A 115 0.84 -3.24 11.01
CA LYS A 115 -0.09 -2.12 11.09
C LYS A 115 -1.37 -2.50 10.37
N ARG A 116 -2.47 -2.60 11.12
CA ARG A 116 -3.82 -2.83 10.58
C ARG A 116 -4.59 -1.51 10.55
N THR A 117 -4.96 -1.05 9.37
CA THR A 117 -5.72 0.19 9.17
C THR A 117 -7.10 -0.12 8.61
N GLU A 118 -8.14 0.48 9.17
CA GLU A 118 -9.52 0.33 8.67
C GLU A 118 -9.71 1.06 7.33
N ILE A 119 -10.27 0.38 6.33
CA ILE A 119 -10.61 0.95 5.02
C ILE A 119 -12.00 1.60 5.11
N LEU A 120 -12.14 2.86 4.69
CA LEU A 120 -13.44 3.53 4.64
C LEU A 120 -14.18 3.11 3.37
N HIS A 121 -15.41 2.60 3.53
CA HIS A 121 -16.28 2.14 2.45
C HIS A 121 -15.58 1.12 1.52
N PRO A 122 -15.11 -0.04 2.05
CA PRO A 122 -14.52 -1.08 1.21
C PRO A 122 -15.54 -1.58 0.18
N ALA A 123 -15.05 -2.09 -0.96
CA ALA A 123 -15.92 -2.82 -1.88
C ALA A 123 -16.53 -4.05 -1.18
N ALA A 124 -17.68 -4.54 -1.65
CA ALA A 124 -18.42 -5.60 -0.98
C ALA A 124 -17.58 -6.86 -0.69
N ASP A 125 -16.68 -7.20 -1.62
CA ASP A 125 -15.82 -8.39 -1.54
C ASP A 125 -14.39 -8.08 -1.06
N GLN A 126 -14.12 -6.85 -0.62
CA GLN A 126 -12.82 -6.42 -0.10
C GLN A 126 -12.79 -6.54 1.43
N SER A 127 -11.61 -6.89 1.97
CA SER A 127 -11.37 -6.80 3.40
C SER A 127 -11.63 -5.39 3.93
N GLN A 128 -12.17 -5.31 5.15
CA GLN A 128 -12.35 -4.05 5.87
C GLN A 128 -11.02 -3.45 6.37
N TYR A 129 -9.90 -4.18 6.21
CA TYR A 129 -8.59 -3.80 6.71
C TYR A 129 -7.53 -3.79 5.60
N GLN A 130 -6.62 -2.82 5.68
CA GLN A 130 -5.33 -2.87 5.03
C GLN A 130 -4.27 -3.30 6.06
N TYR A 131 -3.39 -4.20 5.65
CA TYR A 131 -2.27 -4.66 6.45
C TYR A 131 -0.96 -4.18 5.84
N THR A 132 -0.12 -3.57 6.66
CA THR A 132 1.23 -3.12 6.28
C THR A 132 2.22 -3.70 7.28
N PHE A 133 3.26 -4.32 6.76
CA PHE A 133 4.37 -4.84 7.54
C PHE A 133 5.09 -3.70 8.28
N ASP A 134 5.35 -3.91 9.57
CA ASP A 134 6.13 -2.97 10.40
C ASP A 134 7.53 -3.54 10.65
N SER A 135 7.60 -4.73 11.24
CA SER A 135 8.87 -5.34 11.64
C SER A 135 8.73 -6.84 11.93
N ILE A 136 9.86 -7.56 11.85
CA ILE A 136 10.00 -8.91 12.41
C ILE A 136 10.37 -8.77 13.89
N ILE A 137 9.64 -9.46 14.75
CA ILE A 137 9.88 -9.53 16.20
C ILE A 137 10.73 -10.75 16.54
N GLU A 138 10.45 -11.89 15.90
CA GLU A 138 11.20 -13.12 16.09
C GLU A 138 11.24 -13.92 14.80
N THR A 139 12.32 -14.68 14.62
CA THR A 139 12.48 -15.64 13.53
C THR A 139 13.05 -16.92 14.10
N THR A 140 12.39 -18.03 13.78
CA THR A 140 12.79 -19.38 14.18
C THR A 140 12.89 -20.23 12.94
N THR A 141 14.04 -20.87 12.72
CA THR A 141 14.19 -21.89 11.69
C THR A 141 13.45 -23.14 12.12
N GLN A 142 12.63 -23.71 11.24
CA GLN A 142 12.04 -25.01 11.52
C GLN A 142 13.16 -26.06 11.52
N PRO A 143 13.23 -26.95 12.54
CA PRO A 143 14.21 -28.03 12.58
C PRO A 143 14.02 -29.04 11.44
#